data_AF-A0A2A7WQJ2-F1
#
_entry.id   AF-A0A2A7WQJ2-F1
#
_cell.length_a   1.000
_cell.length_b   1.000
_cell.length_c   1.000
_cell.angle_alpha   90.00
_cell.angle_beta   90.00
_cell.angle_gamma   90.00
#
_symmetry.space_group_name_H-M   'P 1'
#
loop_
_entity.id
_entity.type
_entity.pdbx_description
1 polymer ?
#
loop_
_entity_poly.entity_id
_entity_poly.type
_entity_poly.pdbx_seq_one_letter_code
_entity_poly.pdbx_strand_id
1 'polypeptide(L)'
;MHKYFCTTIYYLKKYSNILLLIIISVRYTMSKRSILEEIILFLIHRYNGERTVQGILYLLKGKQSAQIIQDSHFYNVTSFFGLFPFLTQQTMQNIINGLENIGYIKASEHKNTYLLNKNGLAYIENQNLQFKEFIFINGLRFSSIQKIFWKRFSLFFQTISNLNMNQKYFRAVNQDYDIQEWVKNVILNFGGKKTELVNCFYEDLHKVLMNLSDDDALLFVKRLSGANAYGMTLEQIASENNESVETIYIKSINILHQILTNLIENKLDYPFLSKFVQGEKSTNITNTSIETKRLFAEGKTIQEIASIRNLKLSTIEDHIVECVLSDELFPIEQFITPIQYSLIKNKIIELNTRKMKMVKEDLLNEVSYFQIRITLARMGDLHGPK
;
A
#
# COMPACT_ATOMS: atom_id res chain seq x y z
N MET A 1 -33.85 -61.74 1.78
CA MET A 1 -33.37 -61.10 3.02
C MET A 1 -31.95 -60.61 2.76
N HIS A 2 -31.61 -59.38 3.15
CA HIS A 2 -30.32 -58.69 2.89
C HIS A 2 -29.98 -58.28 1.44
N LYS A 3 -30.61 -57.19 0.95
CA LYS A 3 -29.89 -56.20 0.10
C LYS A 3 -30.59 -54.85 -0.15
N TYR A 4 -31.63 -54.49 0.61
CA TYR A 4 -32.39 -53.23 0.38
C TYR A 4 -32.41 -52.25 1.56
N PHE A 5 -31.59 -52.45 2.59
CA PHE A 5 -31.59 -51.58 3.78
C PHE A 5 -30.31 -50.73 3.99
N CYS A 6 -29.34 -50.77 3.07
CA CYS A 6 -28.11 -49.97 3.18
C CYS A 6 -27.98 -48.79 2.21
N THR A 7 -28.92 -48.62 1.27
CA THR A 7 -28.85 -47.52 0.30
C THR A 7 -29.61 -46.27 0.73
N THR A 8 -30.58 -46.37 1.65
CA THR A 8 -31.39 -45.21 2.05
C THR A 8 -30.69 -44.35 3.13
N ILE A 9 -29.85 -44.93 3.98
CA ILE A 9 -29.10 -44.20 5.01
C ILE A 9 -27.85 -43.50 4.41
N TYR A 10 -27.29 -44.03 3.33
CA TYR A 10 -26.16 -43.40 2.63
C TYR A 10 -26.58 -42.11 1.90
N TYR A 11 -27.80 -42.07 1.36
CA TYR A 11 -28.31 -40.86 0.70
C TYR A 11 -28.84 -39.82 1.69
N LEU A 12 -29.39 -40.21 2.85
CA LEU A 12 -29.89 -39.23 3.84
C LEU A 12 -28.78 -38.45 4.57
N LYS A 13 -27.55 -38.97 4.66
CA LYS A 13 -26.37 -38.22 5.14
C LYS A 13 -25.76 -37.28 4.08
N LYS A 14 -26.09 -37.46 2.80
CA LYS A 14 -25.56 -36.65 1.70
C LYS A 14 -26.36 -35.35 1.50
N TYR A 15 -27.63 -35.32 1.88
CA TYR A 15 -28.51 -34.15 1.69
C TYR A 15 -28.61 -33.21 2.91
N SER A 16 -28.19 -33.63 4.11
CA SER A 16 -28.03 -32.69 5.24
C SER A 16 -26.91 -31.67 4.97
N ASN A 17 -25.84 -32.10 4.29
CA ASN A 17 -24.81 -31.21 3.79
C ASN A 17 -25.28 -30.34 2.64
N ILE A 18 -26.28 -30.74 1.85
CA ILE A 18 -26.84 -29.89 0.79
C ILE A 18 -27.74 -28.83 1.39
N LEU A 19 -28.51 -29.10 2.46
CA LEU A 19 -29.22 -28.03 3.16
C LEU A 19 -28.27 -27.10 3.92
N LEU A 20 -27.16 -27.63 4.48
CA LEU A 20 -26.11 -26.81 5.08
C LEU A 20 -25.30 -26.04 4.03
N LEU A 21 -25.00 -26.61 2.86
CA LEU A 21 -24.39 -25.93 1.70
C LEU A 21 -25.37 -24.97 1.04
N ILE A 22 -26.68 -25.21 1.10
CA ILE A 22 -27.70 -24.27 0.65
C ILE A 22 -27.85 -23.16 1.67
N ILE A 23 -27.82 -23.42 2.98
CA ILE A 23 -27.83 -22.36 4.01
C ILE A 23 -26.50 -21.58 4.03
N ILE A 24 -25.36 -22.24 3.81
CA ILE A 24 -24.05 -21.62 3.63
C ILE A 24 -24.01 -20.86 2.32
N SER A 25 -24.51 -21.41 1.19
CA SER A 25 -24.58 -20.72 -0.11
C SER A 25 -25.62 -19.61 -0.11
N VAL A 26 -26.71 -19.72 0.64
CA VAL A 26 -27.74 -18.68 0.82
C VAL A 26 -27.24 -17.59 1.77
N ARG A 27 -26.39 -17.92 2.76
CA ARG A 27 -25.57 -16.95 3.50
C ARG A 27 -24.43 -16.35 2.65
N TYR A 28 -23.88 -17.11 1.70
CA TYR A 28 -22.84 -16.69 0.74
C TYR A 28 -23.40 -15.98 -0.50
N THR A 29 -24.73 -15.96 -0.69
CA THR A 29 -25.43 -15.11 -1.66
C THR A 29 -25.87 -13.79 -1.01
N MET A 30 -25.09 -13.27 -0.07
CA MET A 30 -24.82 -11.84 -0.10
C MET A 30 -23.70 -11.67 -1.11
N SER A 31 -23.95 -11.01 -2.24
CA SER A 31 -22.94 -10.76 -3.28
C SER A 31 -21.58 -10.45 -2.64
N LYS A 32 -20.60 -11.35 -2.79
CA LYS A 32 -19.25 -11.16 -2.24
C LYS A 32 -18.77 -9.79 -2.71
N ARG A 33 -18.57 -8.86 -1.77
CA ARG A 33 -18.15 -7.48 -2.07
C ARG A 33 -16.79 -7.51 -2.75
N SER A 34 -16.51 -6.53 -3.59
CA SER A 34 -15.15 -6.42 -4.15
C SER A 34 -14.15 -6.05 -3.04
N ILE A 35 -12.88 -6.36 -3.25
CA ILE A 35 -11.80 -6.01 -2.30
C ILE A 35 -11.75 -4.48 -2.10
N LEU A 36 -11.97 -3.70 -3.16
CA LEU A 36 -12.01 -2.26 -3.15
C LEU A 36 -13.18 -1.73 -2.31
N GLU A 37 -14.36 -2.33 -2.43
CA GLU A 37 -15.52 -1.97 -1.58
C GLU A 37 -15.22 -2.23 -0.09
N GLU A 38 -14.61 -3.38 0.23
CA GLU A 38 -14.19 -3.71 1.61
C GLU A 38 -13.12 -2.74 2.13
N ILE A 39 -12.12 -2.39 1.31
CA ILE A 39 -11.09 -1.41 1.65
C ILE A 39 -11.71 -0.04 1.89
N ILE A 40 -12.62 0.42 1.02
CA ILE A 40 -13.28 1.73 1.20
C ILE A 40 -14.12 1.73 2.49
N LEU A 41 -14.88 0.68 2.76
CA LEU A 41 -15.65 0.55 3.99
C LEU A 41 -14.73 0.59 5.23
N PHE A 42 -13.61 -0.14 5.18
CA PHE A 42 -12.59 -0.10 6.23
C PHE A 42 -11.98 1.29 6.42
N LEU A 43 -11.68 2.01 5.33
CA LEU A 43 -11.14 3.37 5.40
C LEU A 43 -12.16 4.36 5.98
N ILE A 44 -13.45 4.23 5.63
CA ILE A 44 -14.51 5.06 6.25
C ILE A 44 -14.55 4.82 7.76
N HIS A 45 -14.44 3.56 8.19
CA HIS A 45 -14.37 3.21 9.60
C HIS A 45 -13.16 3.83 10.30
N ARG A 46 -11.96 3.66 9.73
CA ARG A 46 -10.72 4.21 10.30
C ARG A 46 -10.73 5.74 10.34
N TYR A 47 -11.28 6.40 9.34
CA TYR A 47 -11.40 7.85 9.36
C TYR A 47 -12.54 8.36 10.25
N ASN A 48 -13.54 7.54 10.58
CA ASN A 48 -14.63 7.86 11.50
C ASN A 48 -15.27 9.24 11.27
N GLY A 49 -15.60 9.56 10.00
CA GLY A 49 -16.18 10.86 9.64
C GLY A 49 -15.21 12.05 9.72
N GLU A 50 -13.91 11.81 9.92
CA GLU A 50 -12.90 12.85 10.05
C GLU A 50 -12.23 13.29 8.77
N ARG A 51 -12.31 12.46 7.72
CA ARG A 51 -11.84 12.78 6.38
C ARG A 51 -12.95 12.55 5.37
N THR A 52 -12.89 13.32 4.30
CA THR A 52 -13.87 13.24 3.22
C THR A 52 -13.60 12.03 2.34
N VAL A 53 -14.63 11.59 1.61
CA VAL A 53 -14.48 10.59 0.53
C VAL A 53 -13.41 11.02 -0.48
N GLN A 54 -13.28 12.32 -0.72
CA GLN A 54 -12.22 12.86 -1.58
C GLN A 54 -10.82 12.62 -0.99
N GLY A 55 -10.67 12.70 0.33
CA GLY A 55 -9.44 12.33 1.04
C GLY A 55 -9.11 10.84 0.87
N ILE A 56 -10.11 9.96 1.03
CA ILE A 56 -9.97 8.52 0.79
C ILE A 56 -9.54 8.25 -0.66
N LEU A 57 -10.18 8.91 -1.64
CA LEU A 57 -9.83 8.80 -3.05
C LEU A 57 -8.37 9.23 -3.31
N TYR A 58 -7.94 10.35 -2.72
CA TYR A 58 -6.57 10.82 -2.86
C TYR A 58 -5.54 9.92 -2.17
N LEU A 59 -5.88 9.33 -1.02
CA LEU A 59 -5.07 8.28 -0.39
C LEU A 59 -4.88 7.11 -1.35
N LEU A 60 -5.97 6.52 -1.84
CA LEU A 60 -5.92 5.35 -2.71
C LEU A 60 -5.20 5.63 -4.04
N LYS A 61 -5.28 6.86 -4.55
CA LYS A 61 -4.53 7.27 -5.74
C LYS A 61 -3.05 7.58 -5.48
N GLY A 62 -2.64 7.74 -4.22
CA GLY A 62 -1.27 8.04 -3.82
C GLY A 62 -0.89 9.51 -4.07
N LYS A 63 -1.83 10.44 -3.81
CA LYS A 63 -1.58 11.87 -3.96
C LYS A 63 -0.47 12.32 -3.01
N GLN A 64 0.61 12.86 -3.58
CA GLN A 64 1.82 13.33 -2.89
C GLN A 64 1.63 14.71 -2.21
N SER A 65 0.57 14.87 -1.44
CA SER A 65 0.36 16.08 -0.61
C SER A 65 0.62 15.77 0.85
N ALA A 66 1.29 16.68 1.57
CA ALA A 66 1.64 16.53 2.98
C ALA A 66 0.46 16.05 3.84
N GLN A 67 -0.73 16.62 3.65
CA GLN A 67 -1.93 16.21 4.38
C GLN A 67 -2.29 14.72 4.17
N ILE A 68 -2.30 14.23 2.94
CA ILE A 68 -2.67 12.82 2.65
C ILE A 68 -1.62 11.86 3.19
N ILE A 69 -0.34 12.21 3.09
CA ILE A 69 0.75 11.41 3.66
C ILE A 69 0.62 11.36 5.18
N GLN A 70 0.51 12.52 5.84
CA GLN A 70 0.35 12.62 7.29
C GLN A 70 -0.90 11.89 7.78
N ASP A 71 -2.05 12.08 7.12
CA ASP A 71 -3.29 11.37 7.45
C ASP A 71 -3.12 9.86 7.31
N SER A 72 -2.41 9.38 6.29
CA SER A 72 -2.18 7.94 6.14
C SER A 72 -1.45 7.34 7.35
N HIS A 73 -0.56 8.09 8.00
CA HIS A 73 0.07 7.70 9.25
C HIS A 73 -0.87 7.87 10.45
N PHE A 74 -1.50 9.04 10.60
CA PHE A 74 -2.33 9.35 11.77
C PHE A 74 -3.49 8.37 11.93
N TYR A 75 -4.06 7.90 10.83
CA TYR A 75 -5.16 6.92 10.85
C TYR A 75 -4.68 5.48 10.62
N ASN A 76 -3.36 5.27 10.52
CA ASN A 76 -2.70 3.98 10.29
C ASN A 76 -3.36 3.21 9.12
N VAL A 77 -3.30 3.85 7.95
CA VAL A 77 -3.81 3.39 6.66
C VAL A 77 -2.73 3.52 5.56
N THR A 78 -1.45 3.55 5.95
CA THR A 78 -0.29 3.68 5.04
C THR A 78 -0.24 2.57 4.00
N SER A 79 -0.70 1.36 4.34
CA SER A 79 -0.82 0.22 3.42
C SER A 79 -1.67 0.54 2.18
N PHE A 80 -2.69 1.39 2.30
CA PHE A 80 -3.61 1.68 1.20
C PHE A 80 -3.18 2.87 0.33
N PHE A 81 -2.09 3.56 0.70
CA PHE A 81 -1.60 4.72 -0.06
C PHE A 81 -1.17 4.30 -1.48
N GLY A 82 -1.77 4.89 -2.50
CA GLY A 82 -1.40 4.61 -3.90
C GLY A 82 -1.80 3.22 -4.41
N LEU A 83 -2.65 2.49 -3.68
CA LEU A 83 -3.04 1.13 -4.04
C LEU A 83 -3.95 1.07 -5.28
N PHE A 84 -4.77 2.09 -5.54
CA PHE A 84 -5.68 2.17 -6.69
C PHE A 84 -5.49 3.49 -7.47
N PRO A 85 -4.37 3.66 -8.21
CA PRO A 85 -4.06 4.90 -8.93
C PRO A 85 -5.08 5.23 -10.04
N PHE A 86 -5.75 4.21 -10.57
CA PHE A 86 -6.76 4.32 -11.63
C PHE A 86 -8.16 4.67 -11.11
N LEU A 87 -8.37 4.74 -9.79
CA LEU A 87 -9.68 5.03 -9.23
C LEU A 87 -10.19 6.41 -9.67
N THR A 88 -11.44 6.47 -10.13
CA THR A 88 -12.09 7.71 -10.59
C THR A 88 -13.06 8.24 -9.54
N GLN A 89 -13.40 9.53 -9.63
CA GLN A 89 -14.42 10.13 -8.77
C GLN A 89 -15.80 9.48 -8.99
N GLN A 90 -16.14 9.13 -10.24
CA GLN A 90 -17.40 8.46 -10.55
C GLN A 90 -17.48 7.07 -9.92
N THR A 91 -16.42 6.26 -10.07
CA THR A 91 -16.36 4.93 -9.45
C THR A 91 -16.45 5.02 -7.93
N MET A 92 -15.73 5.96 -7.32
CA MET A 92 -15.81 6.20 -5.88
C MET A 92 -17.24 6.56 -5.45
N GLN A 93 -17.90 7.48 -6.14
CA GLN A 93 -19.27 7.86 -5.81
C GLN A 93 -20.25 6.69 -5.97
N ASN A 94 -20.10 5.87 -7.00
CA ASN A 94 -20.92 4.68 -7.20
C ASN A 94 -20.77 3.69 -6.03
N ILE A 95 -19.54 3.49 -5.54
CA ILE A 95 -19.28 2.62 -4.38
C ILE A 95 -19.93 3.20 -3.12
N ILE A 96 -19.77 4.50 -2.85
CA ILE A 96 -20.38 5.16 -1.69
C ILE A 96 -21.91 5.02 -1.73
N ASN A 97 -22.54 5.29 -2.87
CA ASN A 97 -23.98 5.13 -3.04
C ASN A 97 -24.41 3.67 -2.82
N GLY A 98 -23.63 2.70 -3.31
CA GLY A 98 -23.86 1.28 -3.08
C GLY A 98 -23.81 0.90 -1.61
N LEU A 99 -22.77 1.34 -0.88
CA LEU A 99 -22.59 1.08 0.55
C LEU A 99 -23.68 1.75 1.41
N GLU A 100 -24.17 2.92 1.00
CA GLU A 100 -25.28 3.61 1.66
C GLU A 100 -26.62 2.89 1.42
N ASN A 101 -26.89 2.48 0.17
CA ASN A 101 -28.13 1.79 -0.20
C ASN A 101 -28.30 0.44 0.50
N ILE A 102 -27.21 -0.31 0.69
CA ILE A 102 -27.25 -1.57 1.46
C ILE A 102 -27.27 -1.34 2.97
N GLY A 103 -27.20 -0.08 3.40
CA GLY A 103 -27.23 0.32 4.79
C GLY A 103 -26.01 -0.17 5.55
N TYR A 104 -24.79 0.07 5.05
CA TYR A 104 -23.54 -0.12 5.82
C TYR A 104 -22.96 1.20 6.32
N ILE A 105 -23.20 2.30 5.61
CA ILE A 105 -22.74 3.63 5.97
C ILE A 105 -23.89 4.63 6.00
N LYS A 106 -23.67 5.77 6.66
CA LYS A 106 -24.57 6.91 6.69
C LYS A 106 -23.76 8.20 6.57
N ALA A 107 -24.28 9.20 5.84
CA ALA A 107 -23.69 10.52 5.82
C ALA A 107 -23.57 11.10 7.25
N SER A 108 -22.41 11.70 7.54
CA SER A 108 -22.17 12.45 8.78
C SER A 108 -22.67 13.91 8.64
N GLU A 109 -22.56 14.70 9.70
CA GLU A 109 -22.95 16.11 9.74
C GLU A 109 -22.13 16.97 8.75
N HIS A 110 -20.89 16.57 8.46
CA HIS A 110 -20.06 17.28 7.50
C HIS A 110 -20.22 16.74 6.08
N LYS A 111 -20.26 17.66 5.11
CA LYS A 111 -20.39 17.34 3.68
C LYS A 111 -19.30 16.34 3.23
N ASN A 112 -19.74 15.31 2.52
CA ASN A 112 -18.87 14.29 1.91
C ASN A 112 -18.04 13.48 2.92
N THR A 113 -18.55 13.30 4.14
CA THR A 113 -17.98 12.43 5.18
C THR A 113 -19.04 11.42 5.61
N TYR A 114 -18.61 10.22 5.99
CA TYR A 114 -19.50 9.09 6.29
C TYR A 114 -19.06 8.39 7.57
N LEU A 115 -20.02 7.78 8.26
CA LEU A 115 -19.83 6.92 9.41
C LEU A 115 -20.39 5.54 9.08
N LEU A 116 -19.85 4.50 9.70
CA LEU A 116 -20.47 3.17 9.66
C LEU A 116 -21.72 3.18 10.54
N ASN A 117 -22.72 2.42 10.10
CA ASN A 117 -23.83 2.07 10.97
C ASN A 117 -23.60 0.69 11.60
N LYS A 118 -24.58 0.20 12.38
CA LYS A 118 -24.50 -1.09 13.07
C LYS A 118 -24.20 -2.27 12.14
N ASN A 119 -24.74 -2.28 10.93
CA ASN A 119 -24.52 -3.37 9.96
C ASN A 119 -23.12 -3.29 9.34
N GLY A 120 -22.65 -2.09 8.99
CA GLY A 120 -21.29 -1.88 8.49
C GLY A 120 -20.24 -2.27 9.52
N LEU A 121 -20.43 -1.91 10.79
CA LEU A 121 -19.55 -2.32 11.90
C LEU A 121 -19.53 -3.84 12.05
N ALA A 122 -20.72 -4.45 12.13
CA ALA A 122 -20.84 -5.90 12.22
C ALA A 122 -20.18 -6.62 11.03
N TYR A 123 -20.22 -6.04 9.83
CA TYR A 123 -19.53 -6.58 8.66
C TYR A 123 -18.00 -6.55 8.83
N ILE A 124 -17.42 -5.42 9.25
CA ILE A 124 -15.97 -5.31 9.48
C ILE A 124 -15.48 -6.23 10.61
N GLU A 125 -16.26 -6.35 11.69
CA GLU A 125 -15.87 -7.11 12.88
C GLU A 125 -16.00 -8.63 12.68
N ASN A 126 -17.05 -9.08 11.99
CA ASN A 126 -17.38 -10.51 11.92
C ASN A 126 -16.95 -11.21 10.63
N GLN A 127 -16.49 -10.46 9.62
CA GLN A 127 -16.03 -11.04 8.35
C GLN A 127 -14.52 -11.12 8.27
N ASN A 128 -14.04 -12.18 7.61
CA ASN A 128 -12.65 -12.21 7.16
C ASN A 128 -12.52 -11.33 5.91
N LEU A 129 -12.19 -10.06 6.12
CA LEU A 129 -11.99 -9.10 5.03
C LEU A 129 -10.91 -9.62 4.09
N GLN A 130 -11.22 -9.72 2.81
CA GLN A 130 -10.38 -10.33 1.77
C GLN A 130 -9.00 -9.67 1.71
N PHE A 131 -8.94 -8.35 1.91
CA PHE A 131 -7.67 -7.64 1.85
C PHE A 131 -6.70 -7.99 2.99
N LYS A 132 -7.17 -8.58 4.10
CA LYS A 132 -6.32 -8.97 5.24
C LYS A 132 -5.37 -10.11 4.90
N GLU A 133 -5.64 -10.87 3.84
CA GLU A 133 -4.74 -11.92 3.35
C GLU A 133 -3.44 -11.34 2.75
N PHE A 134 -3.45 -10.08 2.31
CA PHE A 134 -2.32 -9.43 1.66
C PHE A 134 -1.47 -8.61 2.64
N ILE A 135 -0.75 -9.32 3.51
CA ILE A 135 -0.04 -8.75 4.66
C ILE A 135 1.21 -7.94 4.31
N PHE A 136 1.78 -8.09 3.10
CA PHE A 136 3.02 -7.39 2.71
C PHE A 136 2.74 -6.02 2.09
N ILE A 137 1.48 -5.64 1.90
CA ILE A 137 1.14 -4.38 1.26
C ILE A 137 1.53 -3.20 2.17
N ASN A 138 2.54 -2.45 1.74
CA ASN A 138 2.87 -1.13 2.28
C ASN A 138 2.92 -0.09 1.14
N GLY A 139 1.76 0.46 0.79
CA GLY A 139 1.60 1.40 -0.32
C GLY A 139 2.43 2.68 -0.17
N LEU A 140 2.49 3.28 1.02
CA LEU A 140 3.26 4.51 1.22
C LEU A 140 4.75 4.28 0.99
N ARG A 141 5.28 3.16 1.51
CA ARG A 141 6.71 2.81 1.39
C ARG A 141 7.11 2.41 -0.03
N PHE A 142 6.25 1.69 -0.75
CA PHE A 142 6.65 0.98 -1.97
C PHE A 142 5.97 1.43 -3.26
N SER A 143 4.89 2.22 -3.22
CA SER A 143 4.09 2.52 -4.43
C SER A 143 4.85 3.20 -5.58
N SER A 144 5.86 4.02 -5.29
CA SER A 144 6.76 4.61 -6.27
C SER A 144 7.80 3.60 -6.76
N ILE A 145 8.47 2.94 -5.81
CA ILE A 145 9.59 2.02 -6.05
C ILE A 145 9.14 0.81 -6.85
N GLN A 146 7.96 0.24 -6.53
CA GLN A 146 7.43 -0.93 -7.22
C GLN A 146 7.26 -0.68 -8.72
N LYS A 147 6.88 0.54 -9.13
CA LYS A 147 6.64 0.86 -10.54
C LYS A 147 7.96 0.82 -11.29
N ILE A 148 8.99 1.45 -10.74
CA ILE A 148 10.32 1.52 -11.35
C ILE A 148 11.00 0.16 -11.31
N PHE A 149 10.94 -0.53 -10.17
CA PHE A 149 11.45 -1.89 -10.02
C PHE A 149 10.84 -2.84 -11.07
N TRP A 150 9.51 -2.89 -11.18
CA TRP A 150 8.85 -3.78 -12.14
C TRP A 150 9.25 -3.47 -13.58
N LYS A 151 9.31 -2.18 -13.95
CA LYS A 151 9.75 -1.73 -15.28
C LYS A 151 11.19 -2.17 -15.59
N ARG A 152 12.13 -1.97 -14.66
CA ARG A 152 13.53 -2.38 -14.78
C ARG A 152 13.67 -3.90 -14.84
N PHE A 153 13.02 -4.61 -13.91
CA PHE A 153 13.09 -6.05 -13.77
C PHE A 153 12.56 -6.77 -15.01
N SER A 154 11.34 -6.43 -15.45
CA SER A 154 10.70 -7.08 -16.61
C SER A 154 11.49 -6.87 -17.90
N LEU A 155 11.99 -5.65 -18.14
CA LEU A 155 12.80 -5.37 -19.33
C LEU A 155 14.16 -6.07 -19.26
N PHE A 156 14.83 -6.08 -18.10
CA PHE A 156 16.09 -6.79 -17.92
C PHE A 156 15.91 -8.30 -18.13
N PHE A 157 14.89 -8.90 -17.52
CA PHE A 157 14.56 -10.31 -17.69
C PHE A 157 14.35 -10.66 -19.18
N GLN A 158 13.53 -9.87 -19.88
CA GLN A 158 13.31 -10.04 -21.32
C GLN A 158 14.63 -9.96 -22.09
N THR A 159 15.46 -8.96 -21.77
CA THR A 159 16.74 -8.73 -22.44
C THR A 159 17.69 -9.92 -22.25
N ILE A 160 17.85 -10.42 -21.02
CA ILE A 160 18.70 -11.57 -20.74
C ILE A 160 18.17 -12.85 -21.39
N SER A 161 16.85 -13.06 -21.36
CA SER A 161 16.22 -14.21 -22.04
C SER A 161 16.50 -14.21 -23.55
N ASN A 162 16.30 -13.07 -24.22
CA ASN A 162 16.59 -12.91 -25.66
C ASN A 162 18.07 -13.06 -25.98
N LEU A 163 18.93 -12.44 -25.16
CA LEU A 163 20.37 -12.57 -25.31
C LEU A 163 20.84 -14.02 -25.17
N ASN A 164 20.26 -14.82 -24.27
CA ASN A 164 20.58 -16.25 -24.13
C ASN A 164 20.12 -17.09 -25.34
N MET A 165 19.09 -16.65 -26.06
CA MET A 165 18.65 -17.25 -27.33
C MET A 165 19.34 -16.63 -28.57
N ASN A 166 20.39 -15.82 -28.38
CA ASN A 166 21.09 -15.09 -29.44
C ASN A 166 20.20 -14.13 -30.27
N GLN A 167 19.06 -13.71 -29.72
CA GLN A 167 18.17 -12.73 -30.34
C GLN A 167 18.56 -11.32 -29.91
N LYS A 168 19.17 -10.57 -30.84
CA LYS A 168 19.62 -9.18 -30.59
C LYS A 168 18.51 -8.14 -30.79
N TYR A 169 17.52 -8.47 -31.61
CA TYR A 169 16.41 -7.58 -31.96
C TYR A 169 15.11 -8.18 -31.45
N PHE A 170 14.49 -7.49 -30.52
CA PHE A 170 13.19 -7.86 -29.95
C PHE A 170 12.42 -6.59 -29.60
N ARG A 171 11.09 -6.71 -29.54
CA ARG A 171 10.24 -5.60 -29.09
C ARG A 171 10.29 -5.54 -27.57
N ALA A 172 10.88 -4.48 -27.04
CA ALA A 172 10.95 -4.25 -25.60
C ALA A 172 9.55 -4.19 -24.96
N VAL A 173 9.36 -4.89 -23.83
CA VAL A 173 8.13 -4.80 -23.02
C VAL A 173 7.88 -3.38 -22.47
N ASN A 174 8.93 -2.55 -22.46
CA ASN A 174 8.88 -1.18 -21.98
C ASN A 174 9.58 -0.22 -22.96
N GLN A 175 8.91 0.88 -23.30
CA GLN A 175 9.38 1.90 -24.23
C GLN A 175 9.95 3.16 -23.53
N ASP A 176 9.94 3.17 -22.21
CA ASP A 176 10.47 4.25 -21.37
C ASP A 176 12.01 4.33 -21.54
N TYR A 177 12.48 5.49 -22.02
CA TYR A 177 13.89 5.69 -22.39
C TYR A 177 14.82 5.51 -21.18
N ASP A 178 14.48 6.10 -20.04
CA ASP A 178 15.30 6.05 -18.83
C ASP A 178 15.46 4.61 -18.33
N ILE A 179 14.41 3.80 -18.47
CA ILE A 179 14.43 2.37 -18.11
C ILE A 179 15.29 1.58 -19.09
N GLN A 180 15.18 1.84 -20.38
CA GLN A 180 16.02 1.18 -21.39
C GLN A 180 17.50 1.52 -21.22
N GLU A 181 17.81 2.79 -20.97
CA GLU A 181 19.16 3.26 -20.70
C GLU A 181 19.71 2.61 -19.42
N TRP A 182 18.90 2.56 -18.36
CA TRP A 182 19.28 1.87 -17.12
C TRP A 182 19.62 0.39 -17.36
N VAL A 183 18.77 -0.35 -18.08
CA VAL A 183 19.03 -1.78 -18.37
C VAL A 183 20.30 -1.95 -19.21
N LYS A 184 20.51 -1.11 -20.22
CA LYS A 184 21.74 -1.12 -21.02
C LYS A 184 22.97 -0.86 -20.16
N ASN A 185 22.93 0.13 -19.28
CA ASN A 185 24.03 0.48 -18.40
C ASN A 185 24.37 -0.65 -17.41
N VAL A 186 23.37 -1.35 -16.87
CA VAL A 186 23.60 -2.52 -16.01
C VAL A 186 24.34 -3.64 -16.75
N ILE A 187 24.00 -3.88 -18.03
CA ILE A 187 24.65 -4.91 -18.84
C ILE A 187 26.05 -4.48 -19.29
N LEU A 188 26.22 -3.24 -19.76
CA LEU A 188 27.48 -2.72 -20.30
C LEU A 188 28.54 -2.49 -19.23
N ASN A 189 28.14 -2.07 -18.03
CA ASN A 189 29.07 -1.79 -16.92
C ASN A 189 29.34 -3.03 -16.05
N PHE A 190 28.86 -4.21 -16.46
CA PHE A 190 29.18 -5.45 -15.77
C PHE A 190 30.61 -5.88 -16.12
N GLY A 191 31.52 -5.86 -15.14
CA GLY A 191 32.95 -6.13 -15.34
C GLY A 191 33.32 -7.59 -15.64
N GLY A 192 32.34 -8.50 -15.70
CA GLY A 192 32.54 -9.93 -15.94
C GLY A 192 32.01 -10.40 -17.30
N LYS A 193 32.03 -11.71 -17.52
CA LYS A 193 31.46 -12.31 -18.74
C LYS A 193 29.93 -12.28 -18.68
N LYS A 194 29.30 -12.31 -19.86
CA LYS A 194 27.84 -12.41 -19.99
C LYS A 194 27.24 -13.58 -19.21
N THR A 195 27.91 -14.74 -19.20
CA THR A 195 27.48 -15.93 -18.44
C THR A 195 27.46 -15.69 -16.94
N GLU A 196 28.43 -14.94 -16.41
CA GLU A 196 28.49 -14.58 -15.00
C GLU A 196 27.35 -13.63 -14.63
N LEU A 197 27.05 -12.64 -15.48
CA LEU A 197 25.89 -11.75 -15.30
C LEU A 197 24.57 -12.53 -15.21
N VAL A 198 24.37 -13.49 -16.12
CA VAL A 198 23.18 -14.36 -16.13
C VAL A 198 23.10 -15.17 -14.84
N ASN A 199 24.21 -15.75 -14.41
CA ASN A 199 24.27 -16.56 -13.18
C ASN A 199 23.98 -15.73 -11.94
N CYS A 200 24.59 -14.54 -11.79
CA CYS A 200 24.31 -13.65 -10.65
C CYS A 200 22.84 -13.24 -10.60
N PHE A 201 22.23 -12.92 -11.75
CA PHE A 201 20.80 -12.62 -11.81
C PHE A 201 19.94 -13.84 -11.45
N TYR A 202 20.28 -15.01 -11.97
CA TYR A 202 19.56 -16.25 -11.71
C TYR A 202 19.60 -16.65 -10.23
N GLU A 203 20.76 -16.56 -9.57
CA GLU A 203 20.92 -16.91 -8.16
C GLU A 203 20.01 -16.04 -7.26
N ASP A 204 20.01 -14.72 -7.47
CA ASP A 204 19.15 -13.81 -6.73
C ASP A 204 17.67 -14.07 -7.02
N LEU A 205 17.30 -14.25 -8.31
CA LEU A 205 15.93 -14.53 -8.70
C LEU A 205 15.43 -15.85 -8.11
N HIS A 206 16.26 -16.90 -8.12
CA HIS A 206 15.93 -18.19 -7.54
C HIS A 206 15.66 -18.05 -6.04
N LYS A 207 16.52 -17.36 -5.29
CA LYS A 207 16.30 -17.08 -3.85
C LYS A 207 15.01 -16.28 -3.62
N VAL A 208 14.73 -15.29 -4.46
CA VAL A 208 13.49 -14.51 -4.37
C VAL A 208 12.27 -15.41 -4.54
N LEU A 209 12.25 -16.25 -5.57
CA LEU A 209 11.12 -17.14 -5.86
C LEU A 209 10.94 -18.22 -4.79
N MET A 210 12.04 -18.77 -4.24
CA MET A 210 11.99 -19.74 -3.15
C MET A 210 11.43 -19.18 -1.84
N ASN A 211 11.41 -17.86 -1.67
CA ASN A 211 10.81 -17.19 -0.52
C ASN A 211 9.33 -16.82 -0.74
N LEU A 212 8.76 -17.16 -1.89
CA LEU A 212 7.34 -17.01 -2.21
C LEU A 212 6.63 -18.37 -2.09
N SER A 213 5.31 -18.34 -1.98
CA SER A 213 4.51 -19.55 -2.21
C SER A 213 4.59 -19.95 -3.69
N ASP A 214 4.35 -21.23 -4.00
CA ASP A 214 4.36 -21.71 -5.39
C ASP A 214 3.37 -20.93 -6.29
N ASP A 215 2.18 -20.61 -5.76
CA ASP A 215 1.17 -19.82 -6.47
C ASP A 215 1.63 -18.38 -6.72
N ASP A 216 2.28 -17.75 -5.74
CA ASP A 216 2.81 -16.38 -5.87
C ASP A 216 3.99 -16.32 -6.84
N ALA A 217 4.90 -17.29 -6.76
CA ALA A 217 6.02 -17.44 -7.69
C ALA A 217 5.51 -17.64 -9.12
N LEU A 218 4.50 -18.50 -9.30
CA LEU A 218 3.87 -18.75 -10.60
C LEU A 218 3.21 -17.50 -11.15
N LEU A 219 2.42 -16.77 -10.34
CA LEU A 219 1.78 -15.52 -10.75
C LEU A 219 2.84 -14.49 -11.18
N PHE A 220 3.91 -14.33 -10.41
CA PHE A 220 5.00 -13.41 -10.74
C PHE A 220 5.68 -13.76 -12.06
N VAL A 221 6.03 -15.04 -12.27
CA VAL A 221 6.72 -15.51 -13.48
C VAL A 221 5.82 -15.46 -14.72
N LYS A 222 4.52 -15.79 -14.59
CA LYS A 222 3.54 -15.69 -15.70
C LYS A 222 3.47 -14.31 -16.33
N ARG A 223 3.78 -13.27 -15.57
CA ARG A 223 3.78 -11.87 -16.05
C ARG A 223 5.04 -11.48 -16.83
N LEU A 224 6.05 -12.34 -16.91
CA LEU A 224 7.34 -12.04 -17.55
C LEU A 224 7.35 -12.47 -19.02
N SER A 225 7.83 -11.59 -19.89
CA SER A 225 8.10 -11.91 -21.29
C SER A 225 9.56 -12.30 -21.49
N GLY A 226 9.79 -13.41 -22.17
CA GLY A 226 11.12 -13.89 -22.57
C GLY A 226 11.30 -13.90 -24.08
N ALA A 227 12.29 -14.65 -24.54
CA ALA A 227 12.56 -14.87 -25.97
C ALA A 227 11.43 -15.64 -26.69
N ASN A 228 10.87 -16.66 -26.01
CA ASN A 228 9.92 -17.60 -26.59
C ASN A 228 8.52 -17.55 -25.97
N ALA A 229 8.27 -16.58 -25.09
CA ALA A 229 7.01 -16.46 -24.37
C ALA A 229 6.66 -15.00 -24.12
N TYR A 230 5.38 -14.66 -24.29
CA TYR A 230 4.83 -13.38 -23.89
C TYR A 230 4.26 -13.50 -22.48
N GLY A 231 4.61 -12.55 -21.62
CA GLY A 231 4.02 -12.45 -20.29
C GLY A 231 2.52 -12.20 -20.39
N MET A 232 1.77 -12.83 -19.49
CA MET A 232 0.32 -12.71 -19.40
C MET A 232 -0.07 -11.37 -18.77
N THR A 233 -1.21 -10.82 -19.21
CA THR A 233 -1.84 -9.68 -18.54
C THR A 233 -2.54 -10.12 -17.25
N LEU A 234 -2.85 -9.17 -16.37
CA LEU A 234 -3.59 -9.49 -15.14
C LEU A 234 -4.98 -10.06 -15.44
N GLU A 235 -5.62 -9.62 -16.53
CA GLU A 235 -6.91 -10.14 -17.00
C GLU A 235 -6.81 -11.58 -17.49
N GLN A 236 -5.73 -11.91 -18.23
CA GLN A 236 -5.49 -13.29 -18.67
C GLN A 236 -5.24 -14.22 -17.49
N ILE A 237 -4.44 -13.78 -16.52
CA ILE A 237 -4.18 -14.55 -15.28
C ILE A 237 -5.47 -14.71 -14.48
N ALA A 238 -6.27 -13.65 -14.33
CA ALA A 238 -7.54 -13.70 -13.62
C ALA A 238 -8.53 -14.70 -14.25
N SER A 239 -8.64 -14.67 -15.58
CA SER A 239 -9.45 -15.62 -16.35
C SER A 239 -8.98 -17.06 -16.14
N GLU A 240 -7.68 -17.33 -16.22
CA GLU A 240 -7.13 -18.68 -16.04
C GLU A 240 -7.36 -19.24 -14.62
N ASN A 241 -7.32 -18.38 -13.60
CA ASN A 241 -7.51 -18.77 -12.21
C ASN A 241 -8.99 -18.74 -11.76
N ASN A 242 -9.93 -18.34 -12.62
CA ASN A 242 -11.31 -18.04 -12.25
C ASN A 242 -11.42 -17.04 -11.07
N GLU A 243 -10.53 -16.05 -11.05
CA GLU A 243 -10.49 -14.99 -10.05
C GLU A 243 -10.86 -13.63 -10.64
N SER A 244 -11.16 -12.67 -9.79
CA SER A 244 -11.37 -11.29 -10.25
C SER A 244 -10.04 -10.64 -10.62
N VAL A 245 -10.05 -9.77 -11.65
CA VAL A 245 -8.87 -8.97 -12.04
C VAL A 245 -8.36 -8.13 -10.87
N GLU A 246 -9.27 -7.65 -10.02
CA GLU A 246 -8.96 -6.88 -8.83
C GLU A 246 -8.18 -7.69 -7.79
N THR A 247 -8.58 -8.95 -7.55
CA THR A 247 -7.86 -9.87 -6.66
C THR A 247 -6.45 -10.16 -7.17
N ILE A 248 -6.31 -10.50 -8.46
CA ILE A 248 -5.01 -10.75 -9.08
C ILE A 248 -4.12 -9.50 -9.08
N TYR A 249 -4.70 -8.32 -9.26
CA TYR A 249 -3.99 -7.04 -9.14
C TYR A 249 -3.43 -6.86 -7.71
N ILE A 250 -4.25 -7.00 -6.67
CA ILE A 250 -3.82 -6.84 -5.28
C ILE A 250 -2.78 -7.90 -4.89
N LYS A 251 -2.99 -9.16 -5.30
CA LYS A 251 -2.01 -10.24 -5.11
C LYS A 251 -0.67 -9.91 -5.77
N SER A 252 -0.70 -9.41 -7.01
CA SER A 252 0.49 -8.92 -7.71
C SER A 252 1.22 -7.80 -6.96
N ILE A 253 0.50 -6.84 -6.38
CA ILE A 253 1.12 -5.75 -5.57
C ILE A 253 1.73 -6.32 -4.29
N ASN A 254 1.02 -7.21 -3.59
CA ASN A 254 1.48 -7.88 -2.39
C ASN A 254 2.81 -8.62 -2.62
N ILE A 255 2.89 -9.41 -3.70
CA ILE A 255 4.10 -10.12 -4.10
C ILE A 255 5.25 -9.14 -4.36
N LEU A 256 5.00 -8.07 -5.13
CA LEU A 256 6.03 -7.06 -5.41
C LEU A 256 6.54 -6.40 -4.12
N HIS A 257 5.64 -6.07 -3.18
CA HIS A 257 6.04 -5.47 -1.91
C HIS A 257 6.81 -6.44 -1.01
N GLN A 258 6.48 -7.73 -1.02
CA GLN A 258 7.28 -8.76 -0.33
C GLN A 258 8.69 -8.85 -0.92
N ILE A 259 8.81 -8.90 -2.25
CA ILE A 259 10.10 -8.89 -2.95
C ILE A 259 10.90 -7.64 -2.59
N LEU A 260 10.29 -6.46 -2.68
CA LEU A 260 10.96 -5.19 -2.37
C LEU A 260 11.44 -5.13 -0.91
N THR A 261 10.65 -5.65 0.03
CA THR A 261 11.04 -5.77 1.44
C THR A 261 12.34 -6.56 1.55
N ASN A 262 12.39 -7.76 0.96
CA ASN A 262 13.59 -8.61 0.95
C ASN A 262 14.79 -7.92 0.29
N LEU A 263 14.60 -7.28 -0.87
CA LEU A 263 15.69 -6.61 -1.60
C LEU A 263 16.24 -5.39 -0.87
N ILE A 264 15.41 -4.69 -0.09
CA ILE A 264 15.80 -3.46 0.61
C ILE A 264 16.41 -3.76 1.98
N GLU A 265 15.84 -4.72 2.71
CA GLU A 265 16.27 -5.06 4.07
C GLU A 265 17.44 -6.05 4.08
N ASN A 266 17.46 -6.98 3.13
CA ASN A 266 18.47 -8.05 3.05
C ASN A 266 19.37 -7.88 1.82
N LYS A 267 19.87 -6.67 1.56
CA LYS A 267 20.65 -6.33 0.34
C LYS A 267 21.83 -7.25 0.07
N LEU A 268 22.49 -7.75 1.12
CA LEU A 268 23.65 -8.63 1.02
C LEU A 268 23.27 -10.03 0.48
N ASP A 269 22.04 -10.48 0.68
CA ASP A 269 21.55 -11.77 0.19
C ASP A 269 21.18 -11.72 -1.30
N TYR A 270 20.91 -10.51 -1.80
CA TYR A 270 20.49 -10.21 -3.18
C TYR A 270 21.38 -9.14 -3.85
N PRO A 271 22.70 -9.37 -3.98
CA PRO A 271 23.67 -8.37 -4.43
C PRO A 271 23.42 -7.85 -5.87
N PHE A 272 22.74 -8.63 -6.71
CA PHE A 272 22.40 -8.23 -8.08
C PHE A 272 21.03 -7.55 -8.16
N LEU A 273 19.98 -8.18 -7.63
CA LEU A 273 18.61 -7.65 -7.70
C LEU A 273 18.40 -6.41 -6.84
N SER A 274 19.15 -6.23 -5.74
CA SER A 274 19.11 -4.99 -4.96
C SER A 274 19.52 -3.75 -5.77
N LYS A 275 20.23 -3.91 -6.90
CA LYS A 275 20.53 -2.80 -7.82
C LYS A 275 19.29 -2.24 -8.51
N PHE A 276 18.25 -3.05 -8.69
CA PHE A 276 17.02 -2.65 -9.40
C PHE A 276 16.22 -1.61 -8.62
N VAL A 277 16.40 -1.58 -7.31
CA VAL A 277 15.80 -0.58 -6.39
C VAL A 277 16.73 0.60 -6.10
N GLN A 278 17.98 0.61 -6.59
CA GLN A 278 18.92 1.72 -6.35
C GLN A 278 18.49 3.00 -7.08
N GLY A 279 18.82 4.14 -6.46
CA GLY A 279 18.40 5.47 -6.90
C GLY A 279 17.01 5.86 -6.40
N GLU A 280 16.17 4.88 -6.07
CA GLU A 280 14.88 5.08 -5.44
C GLU A 280 15.02 4.95 -3.92
N LYS A 281 14.69 6.01 -3.18
CA LYS A 281 14.73 5.96 -1.72
C LYS A 281 13.48 5.27 -1.20
N SER A 282 13.66 4.14 -0.50
CA SER A 282 12.63 3.44 0.29
C SER A 282 12.24 4.15 1.57
N THR A 283 12.53 5.44 1.66
CA THR A 283 12.22 6.25 2.83
C THR A 283 10.79 6.74 2.71
N ASN A 284 10.00 6.66 3.79
CA ASN A 284 8.67 7.28 3.91
C ASN A 284 8.72 8.83 3.88
N ILE A 285 9.86 9.41 3.49
CA ILE A 285 10.17 10.84 3.42
C ILE A 285 10.30 11.22 1.95
N THR A 286 9.67 12.31 1.55
CA THR A 286 9.83 12.86 0.19
C THR A 286 11.24 13.40 -0.05
N ASN A 287 11.68 13.49 -1.32
CA ASN A 287 13.01 14.04 -1.66
C ASN A 287 13.22 15.46 -1.11
N THR A 288 12.17 16.28 -1.11
CA THR A 288 12.21 17.64 -0.55
C THR A 288 12.35 17.66 0.97
N SER A 289 11.79 16.68 1.67
CA SER A 289 11.91 16.55 3.13
C SER A 289 13.28 16.05 3.55
N ILE A 290 13.95 15.21 2.74
CA ILE A 290 15.33 14.78 2.99
C ILE A 290 16.30 15.97 3.03
N GLU A 291 16.13 16.93 2.13
CA GLU A 291 16.97 18.13 2.12
C GLU A 291 16.71 19.02 3.34
N THR A 292 15.45 19.14 3.79
CA THR A 292 15.13 19.77 5.09
C THR A 292 15.85 19.05 6.23
N LYS A 293 15.80 17.70 6.26
CA LYS A 293 16.45 16.89 7.30
C LYS A 293 17.96 17.13 7.34
N ARG A 294 18.61 17.23 6.17
CA ARG A 294 20.05 17.51 6.06
C ARG A 294 20.40 18.87 6.68
N LEU A 295 19.75 19.94 6.23
CA LEU A 295 20.01 21.30 6.74
C LEU A 295 19.70 21.43 8.23
N PHE A 296 18.66 20.74 8.69
CA PHE A 296 18.31 20.69 10.10
C PHE A 296 19.37 19.97 10.94
N ALA A 297 19.91 18.85 10.46
CA ALA A 297 21.03 18.15 11.11
C ALA A 297 22.31 19.00 11.16
N GLU A 298 22.45 19.98 10.26
CA GLU A 298 23.52 20.99 10.29
C GLU A 298 23.28 22.12 11.30
N GLY A 299 22.23 22.02 12.12
CA GLY A 299 21.90 22.98 13.18
C GLY A 299 21.13 24.22 12.71
N LYS A 300 20.58 24.22 11.49
CA LYS A 300 19.75 25.31 10.99
C LYS A 300 18.34 25.28 11.59
N THR A 301 17.84 26.45 11.96
CA THR A 301 16.45 26.65 12.39
C THR A 301 15.48 26.51 11.21
N ILE A 302 14.20 26.25 11.47
CA ILE A 302 13.19 26.12 10.41
C ILE A 302 13.00 27.41 9.59
N GLN A 303 13.25 28.58 10.19
CA GLN A 303 13.23 29.87 9.52
C GLN A 303 14.42 30.02 8.56
N GLU A 304 15.63 29.67 9.02
CA GLU A 304 16.82 29.68 8.17
C GLU A 304 16.69 28.68 7.02
N ILE A 305 16.16 27.48 7.28
CA ILE A 305 15.91 26.49 6.24
C ILE A 305 14.91 27.03 5.22
N ALA A 306 13.82 27.67 5.67
CA ALA A 306 12.84 28.28 4.78
C ALA A 306 13.50 29.34 3.88
N SER A 307 14.37 30.18 4.43
CA SER A 307 15.14 31.18 3.66
C SER A 307 16.14 30.55 2.70
N ILE A 308 16.97 29.60 3.15
CA ILE A 308 17.99 28.91 2.33
C ILE A 308 17.33 28.20 1.14
N ARG A 309 16.18 27.57 1.37
CA ARG A 309 15.47 26.79 0.35
C ARG A 309 14.48 27.62 -0.47
N ASN A 310 14.28 28.89 -0.13
CA ASN A 310 13.25 29.75 -0.70
C ASN A 310 11.84 29.12 -0.67
N LEU A 311 11.44 28.60 0.50
CA LEU A 311 10.15 27.95 0.73
C LEU A 311 9.37 28.68 1.84
N LYS A 312 8.05 28.50 1.85
CA LYS A 312 7.22 28.98 2.96
C LYS A 312 7.55 28.20 4.24
N LEU A 313 7.46 28.87 5.38
CA LEU A 313 7.67 28.23 6.68
C LEU A 313 6.75 27.01 6.87
N SER A 314 5.48 27.11 6.47
CA SER A 314 4.53 26.00 6.54
C SER A 314 4.96 24.77 5.73
N THR A 315 5.67 24.98 4.62
CA THR A 315 6.22 23.88 3.81
C THR A 315 7.41 23.21 4.51
N ILE A 316 8.24 23.98 5.22
CA ILE A 316 9.30 23.41 6.06
C ILE A 316 8.70 22.65 7.24
N GLU A 317 7.65 23.16 7.88
CA GLU A 317 6.92 22.45 8.92
C GLU A 317 6.37 21.11 8.42
N ASP A 318 5.76 21.07 7.23
CA ASP A 318 5.28 19.84 6.61
C ASP A 318 6.41 18.82 6.44
N HIS A 319 7.58 19.27 5.96
CA HIS A 319 8.76 18.42 5.82
C HIS A 319 9.28 17.89 7.16
N ILE A 320 9.28 18.72 8.21
CA ILE A 320 9.68 18.29 9.55
C ILE A 320 8.73 17.21 10.07
N VAL A 321 7.41 17.39 9.89
CA VAL A 321 6.43 16.36 10.28
C VAL A 321 6.67 15.05 9.54
N GLU A 322 6.96 15.08 8.23
CA GLU A 322 7.34 13.86 7.48
C GLU A 322 8.60 13.19 8.05
N CYS A 323 9.58 13.98 8.50
CA CYS A 323 10.77 13.44 9.15
C CYS A 323 10.43 12.77 10.48
N VAL A 324 9.58 13.38 11.31
CA VAL A 324 9.10 12.81 12.58
C VAL A 324 8.33 11.51 12.35
N LEU A 325 7.50 11.44 11.30
CA LEU A 325 6.72 10.25 10.93
C LEU A 325 7.58 9.08 10.46
N SER A 326 8.78 9.37 9.95
CA SER A 326 9.67 8.37 9.35
C SER A 326 10.82 7.96 10.27
N ASP A 327 11.02 8.68 11.36
CA ASP A 327 12.13 8.50 12.29
C ASP A 327 11.65 8.80 13.72
N GLU A 328 11.37 7.73 14.47
CA GLU A 328 10.89 7.82 15.85
C GLU A 328 11.89 8.52 16.79
N LEU A 329 13.18 8.59 16.41
CA LEU A 329 14.22 9.25 17.18
C LEU A 329 14.47 10.70 16.75
N PHE A 330 13.72 11.20 15.76
CA PHE A 330 13.87 12.59 15.31
C PHE A 330 13.64 13.57 16.48
N PRO A 331 14.52 14.55 16.71
CA PRO A 331 14.39 15.45 17.87
C PRO A 331 13.24 16.43 17.67
N ILE A 332 12.29 16.46 18.61
CA ILE A 332 11.09 17.30 18.56
C ILE A 332 11.06 18.39 19.64
N GLU A 333 11.99 18.33 20.59
CA GLU A 333 12.05 19.16 21.79
C GLU A 333 12.22 20.65 21.47
N GLN A 334 12.78 20.95 20.30
CA GLN A 334 12.92 22.32 19.80
C GLN A 334 11.63 22.91 19.22
N PHE A 335 10.59 22.09 19.00
CA PHE A 335 9.31 22.53 18.44
C PHE A 335 8.17 22.46 19.45
N ILE A 336 8.27 21.54 20.42
CA ILE A 336 7.23 21.30 21.41
C ILE A 336 7.85 20.95 22.76
N THR A 337 7.39 21.63 23.81
CA THR A 337 7.80 21.32 25.18
C THR A 337 7.12 20.04 25.69
N PRO A 338 7.70 19.33 26.67
CA PRO A 338 7.06 18.15 27.28
C PRO A 338 5.66 18.42 27.85
N ILE A 339 5.43 19.64 28.35
CA ILE A 339 4.14 20.08 28.89
C ILE A 339 3.12 20.21 27.74
N GLN A 340 3.47 20.93 26.67
CA GLN A 340 2.60 21.08 25.49
C GLN A 340 2.30 19.72 24.84
N TYR A 341 3.31 18.85 24.73
CA TYR A 341 3.13 17.50 24.17
C TYR A 341 2.10 16.70 24.99
N SER A 342 2.26 16.68 26.32
CA SER A 342 1.34 15.99 27.22
C SER A 342 -0.07 16.58 27.15
N LEU A 343 -0.19 17.90 27.12
CA LEU A 343 -1.47 18.61 26.98
C LEU A 343 -2.20 18.20 25.70
N ILE A 344 -1.54 18.29 24.55
CA ILE A 344 -2.12 17.95 23.25
C ILE A 344 -2.47 16.45 23.20
N LYS A 345 -1.57 15.58 23.65
CA LYS A 345 -1.79 14.13 23.66
C LYS A 345 -3.02 13.76 24.49
N ASN A 346 -3.12 14.28 25.71
CA ASN A 346 -4.26 14.02 26.58
C ASN A 346 -5.56 14.52 25.95
N LYS A 347 -5.53 15.69 25.30
CA LYS A 347 -6.70 16.23 24.63
C LYS A 347 -7.16 15.41 23.42
N ILE A 348 -6.21 14.92 22.62
CA ILE A 348 -6.51 14.00 21.50
C ILE A 348 -7.20 12.73 22.01
N ILE A 349 -6.71 12.17 23.12
CA ILE A 349 -7.26 10.96 23.75
C ILE A 349 -8.66 11.23 24.31
N GLU A 350 -8.83 12.34 25.03
CA GLU A 350 -10.09 12.77 25.64
C GLU A 350 -11.19 12.99 24.59
N LEU A 351 -10.88 13.75 23.54
CA LEU A 351 -11.82 14.03 22.44
C LEU A 351 -11.98 12.84 21.47
N ASN A 352 -11.10 11.84 21.57
CA ASN A 352 -10.98 10.72 20.64
C ASN A 352 -10.99 11.18 19.17
N THR A 353 -10.22 12.23 18.85
CA THR A 353 -10.20 12.82 17.51
C THR A 353 -8.81 13.13 17.02
N ARG A 354 -8.59 12.97 15.71
CA ARG A 354 -7.38 13.41 15.01
C ARG A 354 -7.65 14.64 14.14
N LYS A 355 -8.84 15.25 14.24
CA LYS A 355 -9.14 16.56 13.63
C LYS A 355 -8.40 17.65 14.39
N MET A 356 -7.29 18.10 13.80
CA MET A 356 -6.46 19.16 14.38
C MET A 356 -7.24 20.43 14.75
N LYS A 357 -8.25 20.79 13.96
CA LYS A 357 -9.10 21.96 14.24
C LYS A 357 -9.83 21.84 15.58
N MET A 358 -10.42 20.67 15.86
CA MET A 358 -11.17 20.43 17.12
C MET A 358 -10.22 20.47 18.31
N VAL A 359 -9.06 19.84 18.21
CA VAL A 359 -8.02 19.86 19.26
C VAL A 359 -7.56 21.29 19.54
N LYS A 360 -7.34 22.09 18.49
CA LYS A 360 -6.87 23.47 18.61
C LYS A 360 -7.92 24.38 19.27
N GLU A 361 -9.19 24.24 18.87
CA GLU A 361 -10.30 25.01 19.42
C GLU A 361 -10.53 24.69 20.90
N ASP A 362 -10.46 23.42 21.28
CA ASP A 362 -10.65 22.99 22.67
C ASP A 362 -9.52 23.44 23.61
N LEU A 363 -8.28 23.47 23.09
CA LEU A 363 -7.12 24.05 23.81
C LEU A 363 -7.06 25.57 23.73
N LEU A 364 -8.17 26.25 23.40
CA LEU A 364 -8.28 27.72 23.32
C LEU A 364 -7.16 28.40 22.51
N ASN A 365 -6.63 27.71 21.50
CA ASN A 365 -5.50 28.13 20.67
C ASN A 365 -4.16 28.33 21.40
N GLU A 366 -3.95 27.71 22.57
CA GLU A 366 -2.66 27.75 23.29
C GLU A 366 -1.50 27.07 22.53
N VAL A 367 -1.82 26.29 21.50
CA VAL A 367 -0.87 25.51 20.70
C VAL A 367 -1.04 25.78 19.20
N SER A 368 0.06 25.58 18.45
CA SER A 368 0.06 25.71 16.99
C SER A 368 -0.40 24.42 16.30
N TYR A 369 -0.87 24.53 15.04
CA TYR A 369 -1.17 23.35 14.23
C TYR A 369 0.08 22.48 14.00
N PHE A 370 1.26 23.11 13.91
CA PHE A 370 2.52 22.38 13.78
C PHE A 370 2.81 21.50 15.00
N GLN A 371 2.59 22.02 16.21
CA GLN A 371 2.74 21.25 17.45
C GLN A 371 1.74 20.09 17.55
N ILE A 372 0.48 20.31 17.11
CA ILE A 372 -0.52 19.24 17.04
C ILE A 372 -0.07 18.14 16.07
N ARG A 373 0.45 18.51 14.89
CA ARG A 373 0.97 17.54 13.90
C ARG A 373 2.16 16.75 14.42
N ILE A 374 3.11 17.40 15.09
CA ILE A 374 4.24 16.70 15.73
C ILE A 374 3.74 15.71 16.77
N THR A 375 2.77 16.12 17.59
CA THR A 375 2.18 15.26 18.61
C THR A 375 1.50 14.05 17.99
N LEU A 376 0.64 14.25 16.98
CA LEU A 376 0.01 13.17 16.23
C LEU A 376 1.03 12.23 15.57
N ALA A 377 2.08 12.78 14.98
CA ALA A 377 3.14 12.01 14.34
C ALA A 377 3.88 11.11 15.34
N ARG A 378 4.17 11.61 16.54
CA ARG A 378 4.87 10.85 17.58
C ARG A 378 3.97 9.90 18.36
N MET A 379 2.67 10.19 18.47
CA MET A 379 1.70 9.29 19.08
C MET A 379 1.51 7.99 18.28
N GLY A 380 1.68 8.03 16.96
CA GLY A 380 1.39 6.88 16.10
C GLY A 380 -0.02 6.32 16.32
N ASP A 381 -0.17 4.99 16.30
CA ASP A 381 -1.44 4.28 16.55
C ASP A 381 -1.64 3.87 18.01
N LEU A 382 -0.98 4.53 18.99
CA LEU A 382 -1.08 4.15 20.42
C LEU A 382 -2.53 4.07 20.92
N HIS A 383 -3.47 4.73 20.25
CA HIS A 383 -4.92 4.67 20.49
C HIS A 383 -5.70 4.80 19.17
N GLY A 384 -5.62 3.79 18.29
CA GLY A 384 -6.49 3.72 17.10
C GLY A 384 -7.96 3.94 17.46
N PRO A 385 -8.80 4.45 16.54
CA PRO A 385 -10.25 4.45 16.77
C PRO A 385 -10.65 3.02 17.16
N LYS A 386 -11.21 2.89 18.38
CA LYS A 386 -11.80 1.64 18.85
C LYS A 386 -12.93 1.19 17.94
#